data_AF-A0ABD2FIW7-F1
#
_entry.id   AF-A0ABD2FIW7-F1
#
_cell.length_a   1.000
_cell.length_b   1.000
_cell.length_c   1.000
_cell.angle_alpha   90.00
_cell.angle_beta   90.00
_cell.angle_gamma   90.00
#
_symmetry.space_group_name_H-M   'P 1'
#
loop_
_entity.id
_entity.type
_entity.pdbx_description
1 polymer ?
#
loop_
_entity_poly.entity_id
_entity_poly.type
_entity_poly.pdbx_seq_one_letter_code
_entity_poly.pdbx_strand_id
1 'polypeptide(L)'
;MDLEELLVEEKKSAEILRKECIMLVKKEKSVKSSQKEAEDDLELVNREKQQKINELDVVVPLRLHQIMFVVNGSVPSDQSPALVLDMTELTRLQDRIKQLQEEKSQQKDLYIDARKQYVRLTHDRKDMKVKIEVLEKQCHELMMMKFGREVDLEALQTLSGNRRLEELKQEKLLREAAYAKEIKQWDAKVEEARDRLMEVTRCNTERVLCMTTLMDQNRELERKINASQRKMGNKSQDYRRGVDQVEIQRLQQLVKIQSQQAEALWREIGLLSRKGGHVLPPAQARLPRSPPCPTPQDAPKPAHKDRGVSSASLKHQTQADRESINTLLSNSKHFLINDCSED
;
A
#
# COMPACT_ATOMS: atom_id res chain seq x y z
N MET A 1 -5.77 -41.06 -34.67
CA MET A 1 -4.86 -40.71 -33.55
C MET A 1 -5.35 -41.49 -32.36
N ASP A 2 -4.50 -42.40 -31.88
CA ASP A 2 -4.90 -43.41 -30.90
C ASP A 2 -4.98 -42.79 -29.50
N LEU A 3 -6.11 -42.99 -28.84
CA LEU A 3 -6.36 -42.54 -27.46
C LEU A 3 -5.31 -43.08 -26.48
N GLU A 4 -4.67 -44.19 -26.83
CA GLU A 4 -3.60 -44.82 -26.05
C GLU A 4 -2.30 -44.00 -26.08
N GLU A 5 -1.96 -43.39 -27.21
CA GLU A 5 -0.78 -42.52 -27.35
C GLU A 5 -0.95 -41.25 -26.51
N LEU A 6 -2.14 -40.63 -26.56
CA LEU A 6 -2.50 -39.47 -25.73
C LEU A 6 -2.46 -39.79 -24.23
N LEU A 7 -2.92 -40.98 -23.80
CA LEU A 7 -2.86 -41.41 -22.40
C LEU A 7 -1.43 -41.61 -21.90
N VAL A 8 -0.53 -42.10 -22.76
CA VAL A 8 0.88 -42.29 -22.43
C VAL A 8 1.61 -40.95 -22.33
N GLU A 9 1.34 -40.02 -23.23
CA GLU A 9 1.89 -38.65 -23.16
C GLU A 9 1.43 -37.92 -21.89
N GLU A 10 0.15 -38.02 -21.53
CA GLU A 10 -0.38 -37.37 -20.33
C GLU A 10 0.14 -38.01 -19.04
N LYS A 11 0.40 -39.32 -19.03
CA LYS A 11 1.10 -39.96 -17.89
C LYS A 11 2.53 -39.45 -17.75
N LYS A 12 3.25 -39.27 -18.87
CA LYS A 12 4.61 -38.72 -18.86
C LYS A 12 4.62 -37.25 -18.39
N SER A 13 3.66 -36.43 -18.84
CA SER A 13 3.54 -35.04 -18.40
C SER A 13 3.24 -34.96 -16.89
N ALA A 14 2.33 -35.79 -16.37
CA ALA A 14 2.03 -35.88 -14.95
C ALA A 14 3.23 -36.32 -14.11
N GLU A 15 4.03 -37.27 -14.59
CA GLU A 15 5.26 -37.69 -13.91
C GLU A 15 6.34 -36.59 -13.87
N ILE A 16 6.48 -35.81 -14.94
CA ILE A 16 7.39 -34.66 -15.00
C ILE A 16 6.95 -33.60 -13.97
N LEU A 17 5.66 -33.21 -14.00
CA LEU A 17 5.09 -32.26 -13.05
C LEU A 17 5.26 -32.74 -11.60
N ARG A 18 5.06 -34.04 -11.33
CA ARG A 18 5.28 -34.60 -9.99
C ARG A 18 6.72 -34.45 -9.52
N LYS A 19 7.71 -34.67 -10.40
CA LYS A 19 9.13 -34.47 -10.09
C LYS A 19 9.46 -33.00 -9.85
N GLU A 20 8.87 -32.09 -10.62
CA GLU A 20 8.99 -30.65 -10.43
C GLU A 20 8.39 -30.20 -9.11
N CYS A 21 7.19 -30.67 -8.74
CA CYS A 21 6.59 -30.40 -7.43
C CYS A 21 7.50 -30.85 -6.27
N ILE A 22 8.08 -32.06 -6.36
CA ILE A 22 9.01 -32.55 -5.33
C ILE A 22 10.26 -31.66 -5.25
N MET A 23 10.79 -31.21 -6.39
CA MET A 23 11.95 -30.32 -6.44
C MET A 23 11.62 -28.94 -5.83
N LEU A 24 10.46 -28.37 -6.18
CA LEU A 24 10.00 -27.08 -5.65
C LEU A 24 9.78 -27.16 -4.14
N VAL A 25 9.16 -28.23 -3.62
CA VAL A 25 9.00 -28.43 -2.17
C VAL A 25 10.35 -28.52 -1.45
N LYS A 26 11.35 -29.17 -2.05
CA LYS A 26 12.71 -29.21 -1.47
C LYS A 26 13.36 -27.83 -1.47
N LYS A 27 13.26 -27.07 -2.56
CA LYS A 27 13.75 -25.68 -2.65
C LYS A 27 13.05 -24.76 -1.66
N GLU A 28 11.73 -24.90 -1.51
CA GLU A 28 10.95 -24.15 -0.53
C GLU A 28 11.44 -24.41 0.88
N LYS A 29 11.69 -25.67 1.24
CA LYS A 29 12.25 -26.03 2.56
C LYS A 29 13.63 -25.42 2.79
N SER A 30 14.53 -25.48 1.80
CA SER A 30 15.86 -24.88 1.93
C SER A 30 15.79 -23.35 2.04
N VAL A 31 14.92 -22.70 1.25
CA VAL A 31 14.72 -21.25 1.31
C VAL A 31 14.13 -20.84 2.65
N LYS A 32 13.13 -21.55 3.17
CA LYS A 32 12.57 -21.29 4.51
C LYS A 32 13.61 -21.43 5.62
N SER A 33 14.49 -22.42 5.52
CA SER A 33 15.59 -22.58 6.48
C SER A 33 16.56 -21.41 6.42
N SER A 34 16.96 -20.99 5.22
CA SER A 34 17.87 -19.85 5.03
C SER A 34 17.24 -18.52 5.42
N GLN A 35 15.93 -18.34 5.18
CA GLN A 35 15.17 -17.17 5.64
C GLN A 35 15.19 -17.09 7.17
N LYS A 36 14.91 -18.21 7.85
CA LYS A 36 14.92 -18.26 9.31
C LYS A 36 16.31 -17.93 9.87
N GLU A 37 17.37 -18.49 9.29
CA GLU A 37 18.75 -18.19 9.69
C GLU A 37 19.08 -16.70 9.53
N ALA A 38 18.67 -16.08 8.42
CA ALA A 38 18.85 -14.64 8.21
C ALA A 38 17.99 -13.77 9.17
N GLU A 39 16.80 -14.22 9.55
CA GLU A 39 15.96 -13.58 10.55
C GLU A 39 16.60 -13.64 11.94
N ASP A 40 17.11 -14.81 12.34
CA ASP A 40 17.81 -15.02 13.61
C ASP A 40 19.09 -14.15 13.69
N ASP A 41 19.87 -14.06 12.61
CA ASP A 41 21.05 -13.17 12.52
C ASP A 41 20.68 -11.69 12.64
N LEU A 42 19.58 -11.28 12.00
CA LEU A 42 19.08 -9.91 12.08
C LEU A 42 18.62 -9.56 13.50
N GLU A 43 17.96 -10.49 14.20
CA GLU A 43 17.59 -10.33 15.60
C GLU A 43 18.83 -10.17 16.48
N LEU A 44 19.87 -10.98 16.26
CA LEU A 44 21.14 -10.89 16.99
C LEU A 44 21.78 -9.51 16.80
N VAL A 45 21.91 -9.03 15.56
CA VAL A 45 22.47 -7.70 15.25
C VAL A 45 21.65 -6.59 15.87
N ASN A 46 20.32 -6.68 15.84
CA ASN A 46 19.45 -5.70 16.47
C ASN A 46 19.61 -5.68 17.99
N ARG A 47 19.79 -6.85 18.62
CA ARG A 47 20.06 -6.94 20.06
C ARG A 47 21.40 -6.32 20.44
N GLU A 48 22.46 -6.58 19.67
CA GLU A 48 23.76 -5.95 19.88
C GLU A 48 23.70 -4.43 19.68
N LYS A 49 22.98 -3.97 18.67
CA LYS A 49 22.75 -2.53 18.45
C LYS A 49 22.03 -1.91 19.64
N GLN A 50 20.99 -2.57 20.15
CA GLN A 50 20.25 -2.10 21.32
C GLN A 50 21.14 -2.05 22.56
N GLN A 51 21.98 -3.07 22.76
CA GLN A 51 22.95 -3.10 23.87
C GLN A 51 23.93 -1.92 23.78
N LYS A 52 24.53 -1.68 22.61
CA LYS A 52 25.43 -0.54 22.38
C LYS A 52 24.74 0.81 22.56
N ILE A 53 23.46 0.93 22.17
CA ILE A 53 22.68 2.15 22.40
C ILE A 53 22.39 2.34 23.90
N ASN A 54 22.10 1.26 24.62
CA ASN A 54 21.84 1.31 26.06
C ASN A 54 23.10 1.66 26.88
N GLU A 55 24.30 1.42 26.34
CA GLU A 55 25.58 1.83 26.94
C GLU A 55 25.87 3.33 26.77
N LEU A 56 25.08 4.07 25.97
CA LEU A 56 25.27 5.50 25.77
C LEU A 56 24.67 6.28 26.95
N ASP A 57 25.52 7.03 27.65
CA ASP A 57 25.08 7.95 28.69
C ASP A 57 24.34 9.15 28.07
N VAL A 58 23.04 9.25 28.35
CA VAL A 58 22.20 10.37 27.93
C VAL A 58 21.88 11.24 29.14
N VAL A 59 22.32 12.49 29.11
CA VAL A 59 22.03 13.47 30.16
C VAL A 59 20.76 14.24 29.80
N VAL A 60 19.73 14.15 30.65
CA VAL A 60 18.47 14.88 30.49
C VAL A 60 18.32 15.92 31.61
N PRO A 61 18.28 17.22 31.30
CA PRO A 61 18.01 18.24 32.30
C PRO A 61 16.53 18.22 32.68
N LEU A 62 16.24 17.98 33.97
CA LEU A 62 14.88 17.94 34.51
C LEU A 62 14.67 19.08 35.51
N ARG A 63 13.45 19.63 35.53
CA ARG A 63 13.01 20.57 36.57
C ARG A 63 12.45 19.78 37.75
N LEU A 64 12.58 20.30 38.98
CA LEU A 64 12.14 19.59 40.19
C LEU A 64 10.67 19.14 40.15
N HIS A 65 9.77 19.92 39.56
CA HIS A 65 8.35 19.55 39.44
C HIS A 65 8.07 18.40 38.47
N GLN A 66 9.02 18.04 37.60
CA GLN A 66 8.89 16.93 36.65
C GLN A 66 9.29 15.59 37.28
N ILE A 67 9.92 15.62 38.45
CA ILE A 67 10.34 14.41 39.16
C ILE A 67 9.15 13.89 39.95
N MET A 68 8.48 12.89 39.41
CA MET A 68 7.42 12.14 40.11
C MET A 68 7.98 10.98 40.95
N PHE A 69 9.25 10.64 40.77
CA PHE A 69 9.94 9.60 41.52
C PHE A 69 10.36 10.12 42.90
N VAL A 70 9.49 9.91 43.89
CA VAL A 70 9.68 10.34 45.27
C VAL A 70 9.57 9.12 46.18
N VAL A 71 10.57 8.90 47.04
CA VAL A 71 10.55 7.85 48.07
C VAL A 71 10.65 8.55 49.43
N ASN A 72 9.72 8.24 50.34
CA ASN A 72 9.64 8.85 51.68
C ASN A 72 9.54 10.40 51.69
N GLY A 73 8.86 10.99 50.70
CA GLY A 73 8.60 12.43 50.66
C GLY A 73 9.77 13.31 50.22
N SER A 74 10.90 12.72 49.82
CA SER A 74 12.05 13.42 49.24
C SER A 74 12.52 12.76 47.93
N VAL A 75 13.18 13.53 47.05
CA VAL A 75 13.84 12.98 45.86
C VAL A 75 15.07 12.19 46.32
N PRO A 76 15.16 10.88 46.04
CA PRO A 76 16.31 10.07 46.45
C PRO A 76 17.62 10.59 45.85
N SER A 77 18.72 10.50 46.60
CA SER A 77 20.06 10.84 46.10
C SER A 77 20.56 9.84 45.05
N ASP A 78 20.04 8.62 45.07
CA ASP A 78 20.27 7.61 44.04
C ASP A 78 19.05 7.50 43.12
N GLN A 79 19.23 7.93 41.87
CA GLN A 79 18.22 7.91 40.82
C GLN A 79 18.47 6.78 39.80
N SER A 80 19.42 5.88 40.04
CA SER A 80 19.65 4.70 39.19
C SER A 80 18.41 3.83 38.96
N PRO A 81 17.47 3.64 39.91
CA PRO A 81 16.24 2.88 39.64
C PRO A 81 15.12 3.71 38.98
N ALA A 82 15.32 5.01 38.74
CA ALA A 82 14.31 5.88 38.16
C ALA A 82 14.30 5.77 36.63
N LEU A 83 13.10 5.67 36.05
CA LEU A 83 12.91 5.64 34.60
C LEU A 83 12.40 7.00 34.11
N VAL A 84 13.09 7.60 33.13
CA VAL A 84 12.64 8.84 32.48
C VAL A 84 11.71 8.46 31.33
N LEU A 85 10.46 8.89 31.44
CA LEU A 85 9.44 8.67 30.41
C LEU A 85 8.84 10.02 29.99
N ASP A 86 8.50 10.12 28.72
CA ASP A 86 7.61 11.19 28.27
C ASP A 86 6.19 10.94 28.82
N MET A 87 5.48 12.00 29.19
CA MET A 87 4.13 11.91 29.76
C MET A 87 3.14 11.36 28.73
N THR A 88 3.36 11.66 27.45
CA THR A 88 2.56 11.11 26.34
C THR A 88 2.74 9.58 26.25
N GLU A 89 3.98 9.13 26.34
CA GLU A 89 4.36 7.71 26.32
C GLU A 89 3.85 6.97 27.56
N LEU A 90 3.90 7.60 28.74
CA LEU A 90 3.32 7.04 29.96
C LEU A 90 1.81 6.82 29.82
N THR A 91 1.09 7.82 29.29
CA THR A 91 -0.36 7.72 29.05
C THR A 91 -0.67 6.63 28.04
N ARG A 92 0.09 6.58 26.94
CA ARG A 92 -0.02 5.54 25.91
C ARG A 92 0.18 4.13 26.50
N LEU A 93 1.19 3.95 27.35
CA LEU A 93 1.45 2.67 28.00
C LEU A 93 0.33 2.29 28.97
N GLN A 94 -0.21 3.25 29.74
CA GLN A 94 -1.33 3.00 30.64
C GLN A 94 -2.61 2.58 29.88
N ASP A 95 -2.92 3.25 28.78
CA ASP A 95 -4.07 2.87 27.93
C ASP A 95 -3.82 1.53 27.26
N ARG A 96 -2.59 1.25 26.82
CA ARG A 96 -2.25 -0.06 26.27
C ARG A 96 -2.37 -1.18 27.31
N ILE A 97 -2.03 -0.92 28.57
CA ILE A 97 -2.23 -1.90 29.66
C ILE A 97 -3.72 -2.21 29.84
N LYS A 98 -4.60 -1.20 29.80
CA LYS A 98 -6.05 -1.43 29.88
C LYS A 98 -6.56 -2.25 28.71
N GLN A 99 -6.15 -1.90 27.48
CA GLN A 99 -6.48 -2.69 26.28
C GLN A 99 -6.01 -4.14 26.42
N LEU A 100 -4.77 -4.36 26.85
CA LEU A 100 -4.23 -5.71 27.05
C LEU A 100 -4.98 -6.48 28.14
N GLN A 101 -5.48 -5.81 29.18
CA GLN A 101 -6.32 -6.46 30.20
C GLN A 101 -7.66 -6.90 29.62
N GLU A 102 -8.29 -6.08 28.77
CA GLU A 102 -9.53 -6.41 28.07
C GLU A 102 -9.33 -7.53 27.04
N GLU A 103 -8.28 -7.44 26.22
CA GLU A 103 -7.89 -8.49 25.26
C GLU A 103 -7.64 -9.82 26.01
N LYS A 104 -6.93 -9.78 27.15
CA LYS A 104 -6.67 -10.96 27.97
C LYS A 104 -7.94 -11.56 28.55
N SER A 105 -8.91 -10.74 29.00
CA SER A 105 -10.19 -11.28 29.48
C SER A 105 -10.99 -11.92 28.36
N GLN A 106 -11.08 -11.28 27.19
CA GLN A 106 -11.76 -11.82 26.02
C GLN A 106 -11.14 -13.15 25.58
N GLN A 107 -9.80 -13.22 25.51
CA GLN A 107 -9.07 -14.44 25.17
C GLN A 107 -9.36 -15.57 26.16
N LYS A 108 -9.49 -15.24 27.46
CA LYS A 108 -9.80 -16.21 28.51
C LYS A 108 -11.22 -16.77 28.35
N ASP A 109 -12.20 -15.94 28.02
CA ASP A 109 -13.58 -16.37 27.80
C ASP A 109 -13.67 -17.30 26.58
N LEU A 110 -13.05 -16.93 25.47
CA LEU A 110 -12.94 -17.78 24.28
C LEU A 110 -12.28 -19.13 24.60
N TYR A 111 -11.21 -19.12 25.40
CA TYR A 111 -10.54 -20.34 25.82
C TYR A 111 -11.45 -21.24 26.65
N ILE A 112 -12.19 -20.66 27.60
CA ILE A 112 -13.15 -21.40 28.44
C ILE A 112 -14.23 -22.04 27.56
N ASP A 113 -14.78 -21.31 26.59
CA ASP A 113 -15.84 -21.84 25.73
C ASP A 113 -15.33 -22.90 24.76
N ALA A 114 -14.16 -22.70 24.16
CA ALA A 114 -13.49 -23.73 23.35
C ALA A 114 -13.22 -25.00 24.18
N ARG A 115 -12.80 -24.84 25.45
CA ARG A 115 -12.58 -25.98 26.35
C ARG A 115 -13.88 -26.72 26.67
N LYS A 116 -14.98 -26.00 26.94
CA LYS A 116 -16.30 -26.61 27.16
C LYS A 116 -16.75 -27.40 25.92
N GLN A 117 -16.61 -26.82 24.73
CA GLN A 117 -16.94 -27.49 23.47
C GLN A 117 -16.10 -28.75 23.27
N TYR A 118 -14.78 -28.67 23.50
CA TYR A 118 -13.88 -29.82 23.40
C TYR A 118 -14.31 -30.96 24.32
N VAL A 119 -14.63 -30.67 25.59
CA VAL A 119 -15.06 -31.70 26.55
C VAL A 119 -16.38 -32.34 26.13
N ARG A 120 -17.34 -31.53 25.64
CA ARG A 120 -18.62 -32.03 25.11
C ARG A 120 -18.40 -32.96 23.92
N LEU A 121 -17.70 -32.49 22.88
CA LEU A 121 -17.41 -33.29 21.69
C LEU A 121 -16.64 -34.57 22.02
N THR A 122 -15.76 -34.54 23.03
CA THR A 122 -15.03 -35.72 23.48
C THR A 122 -15.96 -36.77 24.11
N HIS A 123 -16.96 -36.35 24.88
CA HIS A 123 -17.99 -37.24 25.42
C HIS A 123 -18.90 -37.75 24.31
N ASP A 124 -19.45 -36.86 23.48
CA ASP A 124 -20.32 -37.23 22.37
C ASP A 124 -19.64 -38.25 21.44
N ARG A 125 -18.35 -38.07 21.15
CA ARG A 125 -17.56 -39.03 20.36
C ARG A 125 -17.48 -40.41 21.03
N LYS A 126 -17.31 -40.47 22.35
CA LYS A 126 -17.28 -41.74 23.10
C LYS A 126 -18.66 -42.40 23.07
N ASP A 127 -19.72 -41.64 23.31
CA ASP A 127 -21.09 -42.15 23.33
C ASP A 127 -21.51 -42.66 21.94
N MET A 128 -21.19 -41.91 20.89
CA MET A 128 -21.42 -42.35 19.51
C MET A 128 -20.62 -43.60 19.17
N LYS A 129 -19.36 -43.72 19.64
CA LYS A 129 -18.56 -44.93 19.44
C LYS A 129 -19.20 -46.15 20.12
N VAL A 130 -19.64 -46.03 21.37
CA VAL A 130 -20.34 -47.11 22.08
C VAL A 130 -21.63 -47.48 21.35
N LYS A 131 -22.39 -46.48 20.86
CA LYS A 131 -23.61 -46.71 20.09
C LYS A 131 -23.34 -47.44 18.77
N ILE A 132 -22.26 -47.09 18.07
CA ILE A 132 -21.82 -47.78 16.85
C ILE A 132 -21.49 -49.24 17.18
N GLU A 133 -20.69 -49.50 18.22
CA GLU A 133 -20.34 -50.88 18.62
C GLU A 133 -21.58 -51.72 18.99
N VAL A 134 -22.58 -51.12 19.64
CA VAL A 134 -23.86 -51.80 19.95
C VAL A 134 -24.63 -52.11 18.67
N LEU A 135 -24.75 -51.15 17.76
CA LEU A 135 -25.47 -51.33 16.49
C LEU A 135 -24.76 -52.32 15.58
N GLU A 136 -23.43 -52.32 15.54
CA GLU A 136 -22.62 -53.29 14.79
C GLU A 136 -22.86 -54.71 15.30
N LYS A 137 -22.87 -54.92 16.62
CA LYS A 137 -23.20 -56.22 17.21
C LYS A 137 -24.63 -56.67 16.88
N GLN A 138 -25.60 -55.76 17.00
CA GLN A 138 -26.99 -56.06 16.63
C GLN A 138 -27.12 -56.42 15.15
N CYS A 139 -26.46 -55.67 14.26
CA CYS A 139 -26.43 -55.97 12.84
C CYS A 139 -25.79 -57.33 12.57
N HIS A 140 -24.66 -57.64 13.20
CA HIS A 140 -23.98 -58.93 13.08
C HIS A 140 -24.89 -60.08 13.53
N GLU A 141 -25.49 -59.99 14.72
CA GLU A 141 -26.43 -61.00 15.25
C GLU A 141 -27.62 -61.22 14.30
N LEU A 142 -28.21 -60.13 13.78
CA LEU A 142 -29.32 -60.22 12.83
C LEU A 142 -28.89 -60.86 11.50
N MET A 143 -27.70 -60.53 10.99
CA MET A 143 -27.17 -61.14 9.78
C MET A 143 -26.92 -62.64 9.96
N MET A 144 -26.33 -63.03 11.09
CA MET A 144 -26.13 -64.43 11.44
C MET A 144 -27.45 -65.18 11.62
N MET A 145 -28.43 -64.60 12.29
CA MET A 145 -29.76 -65.22 12.46
C MET A 145 -30.53 -65.37 11.15
N LYS A 146 -30.46 -64.40 10.24
CA LYS A 146 -31.25 -64.40 9.00
C LYS A 146 -30.57 -65.13 7.85
N PHE A 147 -29.24 -65.04 7.74
CA PHE A 147 -28.49 -65.51 6.57
C PHE A 147 -27.44 -66.58 6.91
N GLY A 148 -27.14 -66.82 8.19
CA GLY A 148 -26.15 -67.80 8.64
C GLY A 148 -24.70 -67.42 8.31
N ARG A 149 -24.47 -66.22 7.76
CA ARG A 149 -23.17 -65.65 7.40
C ARG A 149 -23.25 -64.13 7.45
N GLU A 150 -22.10 -63.47 7.60
CA GLU A 150 -22.01 -62.03 7.38
C GLU A 150 -22.28 -61.68 5.92
N VAL A 151 -23.04 -60.60 5.71
CA VAL A 151 -23.46 -60.16 4.39
C VAL A 151 -22.89 -58.76 4.16
N ASP A 152 -22.08 -58.60 3.12
CA ASP A 152 -21.62 -57.29 2.69
C ASP A 152 -22.79 -56.52 2.05
N LEU A 153 -23.40 -55.66 2.84
CA LEU A 153 -24.54 -54.84 2.44
C LEU A 153 -24.16 -53.83 1.36
N GLU A 154 -22.91 -53.35 1.31
CA GLU A 154 -22.47 -52.36 0.34
C GLU A 154 -22.30 -52.98 -1.05
N ALA A 155 -21.71 -54.18 -1.12
CA ALA A 155 -21.66 -54.97 -2.35
C ALA A 155 -23.07 -55.34 -2.83
N LEU A 156 -23.96 -55.79 -1.94
CA LEU A 156 -25.34 -56.13 -2.28
C LEU A 156 -26.15 -54.92 -2.75
N GLN A 157 -25.96 -53.76 -2.13
CA GLN A 157 -26.68 -52.54 -2.50
C GLN A 157 -26.19 -51.94 -3.83
N THR A 158 -24.91 -52.15 -4.15
CA THR A 158 -24.33 -51.81 -5.46
C THR A 158 -24.83 -52.76 -6.56
N LEU A 159 -24.95 -54.06 -6.26
CA LEU A 159 -25.51 -55.06 -7.16
C LEU A 159 -27.03 -54.96 -7.31
N SER A 160 -27.72 -54.45 -6.29
CA SER A 160 -29.18 -54.27 -6.23
C SER A 160 -29.69 -53.15 -7.15
N GLY A 161 -28.82 -52.41 -7.86
CA GLY A 161 -29.26 -51.35 -8.77
C GLY A 161 -30.08 -50.27 -8.07
N ASN A 162 -29.71 -49.88 -6.84
CA ASN A 162 -30.46 -48.90 -6.07
C ASN A 162 -30.33 -47.50 -6.69
N ARG A 163 -31.30 -47.15 -7.56
CA ARG A 163 -31.40 -45.89 -8.31
C ARG A 163 -31.14 -44.64 -7.46
N ARG A 164 -31.65 -44.59 -6.23
CA ARG A 164 -31.48 -43.43 -5.33
C ARG A 164 -30.03 -43.21 -4.93
N LEU A 165 -29.24 -44.28 -4.76
CA LEU A 165 -27.83 -44.17 -4.43
C LEU A 165 -27.03 -43.63 -5.62
N GLU A 166 -27.36 -44.08 -6.83
CA GLU A 166 -26.73 -43.61 -8.06
C GLU A 166 -27.06 -42.12 -8.32
N GLU A 167 -28.31 -41.72 -8.09
CA GLU A 167 -28.74 -40.32 -8.13
C GLU A 167 -27.94 -39.45 -7.12
N LEU A 168 -27.76 -39.93 -5.87
CA LEU A 168 -26.96 -39.22 -4.87
C LEU A 168 -25.46 -39.15 -5.23
N LYS A 169 -24.90 -40.21 -5.80
CA LYS A 169 -23.51 -40.21 -6.30
C LYS A 169 -23.33 -39.20 -7.43
N GLN A 170 -24.27 -39.17 -8.37
CA GLN A 170 -24.25 -38.21 -9.46
C GLN A 170 -24.42 -36.77 -8.98
N GLU A 171 -25.31 -36.54 -8.01
CA GLU A 171 -25.49 -35.23 -7.40
C GLU A 171 -24.25 -34.77 -6.62
N LYS A 172 -23.58 -35.69 -5.91
CA LYS A 172 -22.28 -35.42 -5.27
C LYS A 172 -21.25 -34.96 -6.29
N LEU A 173 -21.08 -35.71 -7.39
CA LEU A 173 -20.12 -35.37 -8.44
C LEU A 173 -20.40 -34.00 -9.08
N LEU A 174 -21.68 -33.66 -9.29
CA LEU A 174 -22.06 -32.34 -9.81
C LEU A 174 -21.72 -31.21 -8.83
N ARG A 175 -21.96 -31.39 -7.53
CA ARG A 175 -21.57 -30.40 -6.51
C ARG A 175 -20.06 -30.27 -6.41
N GLU A 176 -19.31 -31.37 -6.43
CA GLU A 176 -17.84 -31.34 -6.43
C GLU A 176 -17.29 -30.61 -7.65
N ALA A 177 -17.89 -30.81 -8.83
CA ALA A 177 -17.53 -30.07 -10.04
C ALA A 177 -17.87 -28.57 -9.94
N ALA A 178 -18.96 -28.20 -9.28
CA ALA A 178 -19.32 -26.80 -9.03
C ALA A 178 -18.30 -26.14 -8.08
N TYR A 179 -17.99 -26.78 -6.94
CA TYR A 179 -16.98 -26.29 -6.01
C TYR A 179 -15.60 -26.19 -6.65
N ALA A 180 -15.21 -27.13 -7.49
CA ALA A 180 -13.95 -27.06 -8.22
C ALA A 180 -13.89 -25.85 -9.17
N LYS A 181 -15.02 -25.44 -9.77
CA LYS A 181 -15.09 -24.22 -10.59
C LYS A 181 -14.99 -22.96 -9.73
N GLU A 182 -15.66 -22.92 -8.58
CA GLU A 182 -15.57 -21.80 -7.64
C GLU A 182 -14.15 -21.61 -7.11
N ILE A 183 -13.48 -22.69 -6.71
CA ILE A 183 -12.07 -22.65 -6.27
C ILE A 183 -11.19 -22.06 -7.36
N LYS A 184 -11.32 -22.52 -8.61
CA LYS A 184 -10.56 -21.97 -9.74
C LYS A 184 -10.81 -20.48 -9.97
N GLN A 185 -12.06 -20.02 -9.79
CA GLN A 185 -12.38 -18.59 -9.90
C GLN A 185 -11.75 -17.77 -8.77
N TRP A 186 -11.73 -18.30 -7.54
CA TRP A 186 -11.08 -17.65 -6.42
C TRP A 186 -9.56 -17.62 -6.58
N ASP A 187 -8.94 -18.70 -7.03
CA ASP A 187 -7.51 -18.75 -7.32
C ASP A 187 -7.12 -17.70 -8.37
N ALA A 188 -7.91 -17.56 -9.45
CA ALA A 188 -7.69 -16.53 -10.46
C ALA A 188 -7.80 -15.10 -9.90
N LYS A 189 -8.77 -14.83 -9.02
CA LYS A 189 -8.90 -13.53 -8.35
C LYS A 189 -7.73 -13.24 -7.40
N VAL A 190 -7.22 -14.28 -6.72
CA VAL A 190 -6.05 -14.16 -5.84
C VAL A 190 -4.80 -13.82 -6.64
N GLU A 191 -4.57 -14.50 -7.76
CA GLU A 191 -3.43 -14.19 -8.64
C GLU A 191 -3.56 -12.77 -9.24
N GLU A 192 -4.73 -12.38 -9.72
CA GLU A 192 -4.93 -11.02 -10.22
C GLU A 192 -4.66 -9.95 -9.13
N ALA A 193 -5.10 -10.20 -7.89
CA ALA A 193 -4.82 -9.31 -6.77
C ALA A 193 -3.32 -9.25 -6.43
N ARG A 194 -2.60 -10.38 -6.51
CA ARG A 194 -1.15 -10.46 -6.32
C ARG A 194 -0.40 -9.67 -7.40
N ASP A 195 -0.79 -9.82 -8.66
CA ASP A 195 -0.18 -9.10 -9.77
C ASP A 195 -0.38 -7.58 -9.63
N ARG A 196 -1.59 -7.15 -9.28
CA ARG A 196 -1.88 -5.72 -9.00
C ARG A 196 -1.02 -5.18 -7.85
N LEU A 197 -0.87 -5.96 -6.77
CA LEU A 197 -0.02 -5.57 -5.65
C LEU A 197 1.45 -5.46 -6.06
N MET A 198 1.93 -6.42 -6.85
CA MET A 198 3.30 -6.42 -7.37
C MET A 198 3.56 -5.18 -8.24
N GLU A 199 2.63 -4.85 -9.14
CA GLU A 199 2.73 -3.70 -10.02
C GLU A 199 2.77 -2.37 -9.24
N VAL A 200 1.85 -2.21 -8.27
CA VAL A 200 1.82 -1.02 -7.40
C VAL A 200 3.10 -0.92 -6.58
N THR A 201 3.60 -2.04 -6.06
CA THR A 201 4.85 -2.07 -5.28
C THR A 201 6.04 -1.65 -6.16
N ARG A 202 6.14 -2.19 -7.37
CA ARG A 202 7.18 -1.82 -8.33
C ARG A 202 7.13 -0.33 -8.66
N CYS A 203 5.97 0.18 -9.05
CA CYS A 203 5.77 1.61 -9.34
C CYS A 203 6.14 2.50 -8.14
N ASN A 204 5.80 2.06 -6.92
CA ASN A 204 6.17 2.78 -5.70
C ASN A 204 7.69 2.81 -5.51
N THR A 205 8.36 1.67 -5.62
CA THR A 205 9.82 1.58 -5.52
C THR A 205 10.52 2.46 -6.56
N GLU A 206 10.06 2.46 -7.81
CA GLU A 206 10.59 3.33 -8.88
C GLU A 206 10.42 4.82 -8.54
N ARG A 207 9.26 5.22 -8.01
CA ARG A 207 9.02 6.61 -7.58
C ARG A 207 9.91 7.00 -6.40
N VAL A 208 10.10 6.11 -5.44
CA VAL A 208 11.00 6.35 -4.30
C VAL A 208 12.44 6.51 -4.79
N LEU A 209 12.91 5.65 -5.71
CA LEU A 209 14.24 5.75 -6.31
C LEU A 209 14.45 7.06 -7.07
N CYS A 210 13.46 7.48 -7.86
CA CYS A 210 13.47 8.76 -8.56
C CYS A 210 13.53 9.93 -7.56
N MET A 211 12.72 9.88 -6.49
CA MET A 211 12.72 10.88 -5.44
C MET A 211 14.07 10.98 -4.72
N THR A 212 14.70 9.85 -4.37
CA THR A 212 16.04 9.84 -3.76
C THR A 212 17.08 10.45 -4.69
N THR A 213 17.02 10.13 -6.00
CA THR A 213 17.94 10.68 -7.00
C THR A 213 17.80 12.20 -7.10
N LEU A 214 16.57 12.72 -7.14
CA LEU A 214 16.31 14.15 -7.16
C LEU A 214 16.75 14.85 -5.86
N MET A 215 16.55 14.22 -4.70
CA MET A 215 17.03 14.73 -3.42
C MET A 215 18.57 14.85 -3.39
N ASP A 216 19.28 13.86 -3.93
CA ASP A 216 20.74 13.89 -4.00
C ASP A 216 21.24 14.97 -4.95
N GLN A 217 20.59 15.15 -6.11
CA GLN A 217 20.87 16.25 -7.02
C GLN A 217 20.61 17.62 -6.37
N ASN A 218 19.51 17.77 -5.63
CA ASN A 218 19.19 19.00 -4.94
C ASN A 218 20.23 19.32 -3.85
N ARG A 219 20.62 18.32 -3.05
CA ARG A 219 21.70 18.46 -2.07
C ARG A 219 23.04 18.83 -2.71
N GLU A 220 23.36 18.28 -3.88
CA GLU A 220 24.57 18.65 -4.63
C GLU A 220 24.51 20.11 -5.12
N LEU A 221 23.37 20.55 -5.65
CA LEU A 221 23.18 21.94 -6.07
C LEU A 221 23.26 22.91 -4.88
N GLU A 222 22.61 22.59 -3.75
CA GLU A 222 22.72 23.36 -2.51
C GLU A 222 24.17 23.45 -2.03
N ARG A 223 24.92 22.34 -2.06
CA ARG A 223 26.36 22.33 -1.74
C ARG A 223 27.15 23.24 -2.68
N LYS A 224 26.88 23.20 -3.99
CA LYS A 224 27.52 24.09 -4.99
C LYS A 224 27.17 25.56 -4.77
N ILE A 225 25.91 25.88 -4.49
CA ILE A 225 25.45 27.25 -4.19
C ILE A 225 26.13 27.76 -2.92
N ASN A 226 26.12 26.98 -1.84
CA ASN A 226 26.75 27.32 -0.57
C ASN A 226 28.27 27.50 -0.73
N ALA A 227 28.93 26.64 -1.51
CA ALA A 227 30.35 26.78 -1.83
C ALA A 227 30.62 28.05 -2.66
N SER A 228 29.77 28.37 -3.63
CA SER A 228 29.87 29.60 -4.44
C SER A 228 29.67 30.85 -3.58
N GLN A 229 28.66 30.87 -2.70
CA GLN A 229 28.43 31.98 -1.76
C GLN A 229 29.63 32.19 -0.82
N ARG A 230 30.20 31.11 -0.27
CA ARG A 230 31.42 31.17 0.55
C ARG A 230 32.64 31.69 -0.24
N LYS A 231 32.80 31.26 -1.50
CA LYS A 231 33.88 31.73 -2.40
C LYS A 231 33.71 33.18 -2.83
N MET A 232 32.48 33.64 -3.02
CA MET A 232 32.18 35.00 -3.50
C MET A 232 32.39 36.05 -2.42
N GLY A 233 32.35 35.65 -1.13
CA GLY A 233 32.74 36.48 0.01
C GLY A 233 31.85 37.70 0.25
N ASN A 234 31.64 38.06 1.52
CA ASN A 234 30.81 39.19 1.95
C ASN A 234 31.18 40.57 1.35
N LYS A 235 32.26 40.69 0.56
CA LYS A 235 32.81 41.96 0.06
C LYS A 235 32.16 42.47 -1.24
N SER A 236 31.41 41.62 -1.97
CA SER A 236 30.68 42.02 -3.19
C SER A 236 29.19 42.29 -2.97
N GLN A 237 28.68 42.08 -1.75
CA GLN A 237 27.24 42.00 -1.49
C GLN A 237 26.61 43.36 -1.16
N ASP A 238 27.32 44.26 -0.48
CA ASP A 238 26.74 45.53 -0.02
C ASP A 238 26.55 46.54 -1.16
N TYR A 239 27.52 46.65 -2.08
CA TYR A 239 27.42 47.56 -3.23
C TYR A 239 26.40 47.07 -4.28
N ARG A 240 26.29 45.75 -4.49
CA ARG A 240 25.26 45.15 -5.36
C ARG A 240 23.87 45.24 -4.76
N ARG A 241 23.69 44.95 -3.45
CA ARG A 241 22.39 45.10 -2.76
C ARG A 241 21.83 46.51 -2.90
N GLY A 242 22.65 47.55 -2.77
CA GLY A 242 22.20 48.94 -2.88
C GLY A 242 21.69 49.30 -4.28
N VAL A 243 22.43 48.95 -5.32
CA VAL A 243 22.05 49.20 -6.73
C VAL A 243 20.84 48.35 -7.12
N ASP A 244 20.82 47.08 -6.71
CA ASP A 244 19.69 46.18 -6.97
C ASP A 244 18.43 46.66 -6.24
N GLN A 245 18.53 47.21 -5.02
CA GLN A 245 17.36 47.71 -4.29
C GLN A 245 16.68 48.90 -4.97
N VAL A 246 17.47 49.84 -5.51
CA VAL A 246 16.96 51.01 -6.23
C VAL A 246 16.32 50.57 -7.56
N GLU A 247 16.96 49.66 -8.28
CA GLU A 247 16.40 49.13 -9.53
C GLU A 247 15.15 48.27 -9.27
N ILE A 248 15.11 47.50 -8.18
CA ILE A 248 13.91 46.77 -7.74
C ILE A 248 12.77 47.74 -7.43
N GLN A 249 13.02 48.83 -6.72
CA GLN A 249 11.99 49.84 -6.44
C GLN A 249 11.48 50.50 -7.73
N ARG A 250 12.37 50.79 -8.67
CA ARG A 250 12.00 51.32 -9.99
C ARG A 250 11.14 50.32 -10.77
N LEU A 251 11.52 49.05 -10.79
CA LEU A 251 10.76 47.98 -11.45
C LEU A 251 9.40 47.76 -10.77
N GLN A 252 9.31 47.83 -9.44
CA GLN A 252 8.04 47.76 -8.72
C GLN A 252 7.12 48.93 -9.08
N GLN A 253 7.65 50.15 -9.18
CA GLN A 253 6.89 51.30 -9.65
C GLN A 253 6.42 51.11 -11.09
N LEU A 254 7.28 50.59 -11.97
CA LEU A 254 6.92 50.31 -13.35
C LEU A 254 5.82 49.26 -13.46
N VAL A 255 5.90 48.16 -12.70
CA VAL A 255 4.88 47.12 -12.65
C VAL A 255 3.55 47.69 -12.15
N LYS A 256 3.56 48.56 -11.14
CA LYS A 256 2.36 49.23 -10.62
C LYS A 256 1.72 50.15 -11.67
N ILE A 257 2.54 50.88 -12.42
CA ILE A 257 2.05 51.75 -13.51
C ILE A 257 1.45 50.88 -14.63
N GLN A 258 2.15 49.81 -15.03
CA GLN A 258 1.66 48.91 -16.07
C GLN A 258 0.40 48.15 -15.66
N SER A 259 0.25 47.75 -14.40
CA SER A 259 -0.97 47.12 -13.90
C SER A 259 -2.15 48.08 -13.93
N GLN A 260 -1.95 49.34 -13.53
CA GLN A 260 -2.98 50.38 -13.61
C GLN A 260 -3.37 50.71 -15.05
N GLN A 261 -2.41 50.71 -15.98
CA GLN A 261 -2.66 50.87 -17.41
C GLN A 261 -3.44 49.67 -17.97
N ALA A 262 -3.07 48.45 -17.60
CA ALA A 262 -3.80 47.25 -18.00
C ALA A 262 -5.25 47.29 -17.48
N GLU A 263 -5.48 47.67 -16.22
CA GLU A 263 -6.82 47.84 -15.66
C GLU A 263 -7.62 48.97 -16.34
N ALA A 264 -6.97 50.06 -16.75
CA ALA A 264 -7.62 51.13 -17.52
C ALA A 264 -8.05 50.63 -18.91
N LEU A 265 -7.17 49.90 -19.60
CA LEU A 265 -7.48 49.26 -20.89
C LEU A 265 -8.58 48.21 -20.74
N TRP A 266 -8.57 47.40 -19.70
CA TRP A 266 -9.65 46.44 -19.41
C TRP A 266 -10.99 47.15 -19.19
N ARG A 267 -11.00 48.29 -18.49
CA ARG A 267 -12.22 49.12 -18.32
C ARG A 267 -12.70 49.71 -19.64
N GLU A 268 -11.79 50.23 -20.46
CA GLU A 268 -12.10 50.77 -21.80
C GLU A 268 -12.64 49.68 -22.74
N ILE A 269 -11.99 48.52 -22.80
CA ILE A 269 -12.49 47.35 -23.54
C ILE A 269 -13.87 46.94 -23.01
N GLY A 270 -14.09 46.95 -21.69
CA GLY A 270 -15.39 46.67 -21.08
C GLY A 270 -16.48 47.68 -21.45
N LEU A 271 -16.13 48.97 -21.59
CA LEU A 271 -17.01 50.04 -22.06
C LEU A 271 -17.32 49.91 -23.56
N LEU A 272 -16.31 49.63 -24.40
CA LEU A 272 -16.43 49.48 -25.85
C LEU A 272 -17.12 48.16 -26.26
N SER A 273 -17.01 47.11 -25.44
CA SER A 273 -17.65 45.80 -25.71
C SER A 273 -19.13 45.76 -25.35
N ARG A 274 -19.64 46.74 -24.59
CA ARG A 274 -21.08 46.89 -24.32
C ARG A 274 -21.70 47.70 -25.45
N LYS A 275 -22.56 47.07 -26.26
CA LYS A 275 -23.31 47.75 -27.35
C LYS A 275 -24.18 48.88 -26.77
N GLY A 276 -23.67 50.11 -26.77
CA GLY A 276 -24.41 51.30 -26.32
C GLY A 276 -23.60 52.49 -25.77
N GLY A 277 -22.26 52.46 -25.71
CA GLY A 277 -21.47 53.58 -25.17
C GLY A 277 -21.09 54.66 -26.20
N HIS A 278 -21.49 55.90 -25.95
CA HIS A 278 -21.09 57.09 -26.72
C HIS A 278 -19.57 57.33 -26.61
N VAL A 279 -18.89 57.47 -27.76
CA VAL A 279 -17.45 57.80 -27.83
C VAL A 279 -17.30 59.33 -27.78
N LEU A 280 -16.78 59.85 -26.67
CA LEU A 280 -16.20 61.20 -26.66
C LEU A 280 -14.83 61.17 -27.38
N PRO A 281 -14.42 62.25 -28.08
CA PRO A 281 -13.18 62.25 -28.86
C PRO A 281 -11.93 62.04 -27.99
N PRO A 282 -10.87 61.38 -28.50
CA PRO A 282 -9.72 61.00 -27.69
C PRO A 282 -8.92 62.24 -27.28
N ALA A 283 -8.77 62.47 -25.97
CA ALA A 283 -7.71 63.34 -25.47
C ALA A 283 -6.37 62.65 -25.77
N GLN A 284 -5.58 63.24 -26.66
CA GLN A 284 -4.25 62.79 -27.05
C GLN A 284 -3.32 62.70 -25.83
N ALA A 285 -3.22 61.52 -25.21
CA ALA A 285 -2.09 61.17 -24.36
C ALA A 285 -0.94 60.75 -25.27
N ARG A 286 -0.04 61.70 -25.58
CA ARG A 286 1.20 61.43 -26.30
C ARG A 286 1.99 60.33 -25.59
N LEU A 287 2.20 59.21 -26.27
CA LEU A 287 3.12 58.17 -25.83
C LEU A 287 4.55 58.73 -25.78
N PRO A 288 5.31 58.53 -24.68
CA PRO A 288 6.75 58.67 -24.73
C PRO A 288 7.30 57.55 -25.61
N ARG A 289 8.03 57.92 -26.67
CA ARG A 289 8.81 56.99 -27.48
C ARG A 289 9.83 56.26 -26.59
N SER A 290 9.79 54.94 -26.58
CA SER A 290 10.87 54.13 -26.03
C SER A 290 12.15 54.33 -26.86
N PRO A 291 13.35 54.36 -26.24
CA PRO A 291 14.60 54.41 -26.97
C PRO A 291 14.85 53.09 -27.74
N PRO A 292 15.60 53.12 -28.84
CA PRO A 292 15.84 51.95 -29.68
C PRO A 292 16.77 50.96 -28.96
N CYS A 293 16.40 49.68 -29.02
CA CYS A 293 17.27 48.58 -28.63
C CYS A 293 18.40 48.46 -29.67
N PRO A 294 19.69 48.35 -29.28
CA PRO A 294 20.77 48.15 -30.24
C PRO A 294 20.70 46.75 -30.86
N THR A 295 20.80 46.72 -32.18
CA THR A 295 20.93 45.51 -33.01
C THR A 295 22.27 44.82 -32.79
N PRO A 296 22.31 43.49 -32.61
CA PRO A 296 23.51 42.71 -32.87
C PRO A 296 23.59 42.38 -34.37
N GLN A 297 24.45 43.09 -35.09
CA GLN A 297 25.08 42.58 -36.31
C GLN A 297 26.34 41.83 -35.89
N ASP A 298 26.28 40.50 -35.91
CA ASP A 298 27.17 39.68 -36.75
C ASP A 298 26.75 38.21 -36.62
N ALA A 299 26.25 37.68 -37.74
CA ALA A 299 26.00 36.27 -37.92
C ALA A 299 27.33 35.54 -38.24
N PRO A 300 27.36 34.20 -38.14
CA PRO A 300 27.12 33.46 -39.38
C PRO A 300 26.10 32.32 -39.24
N LYS A 301 25.30 32.14 -40.29
CA LYS A 301 24.35 31.03 -40.51
C LYS A 301 25.09 29.76 -41.01
N PRO A 302 24.40 28.66 -41.41
CA PRO A 302 23.96 27.55 -40.56
C PRO A 302 24.51 26.19 -41.05
N ALA A 303 24.43 25.14 -40.23
CA ALA A 303 24.55 23.77 -40.70
C ALA A 303 23.23 23.03 -40.48
N HIS A 304 22.57 22.71 -41.60
CA HIS A 304 21.46 21.76 -41.68
C HIS A 304 21.86 20.41 -41.08
N LYS A 305 21.02 19.83 -40.22
CA LYS A 305 20.77 18.39 -40.22
C LYS A 305 19.35 18.11 -39.72
N ASP A 306 18.62 17.39 -40.56
CA ASP A 306 17.29 16.88 -40.34
C ASP A 306 17.17 16.06 -39.05
N ARG A 307 16.10 16.34 -38.30
CA ARG A 307 15.31 15.28 -37.66
C ARG A 307 13.91 15.80 -37.38
N GLY A 308 12.99 15.44 -38.27
CA GLY A 308 11.56 15.62 -38.02
C GLY A 308 11.14 14.76 -36.82
N VAL A 309 10.45 15.39 -35.87
CA VAL A 309 9.57 14.69 -34.93
C VAL A 309 8.23 15.42 -34.94
N SER A 310 7.22 14.65 -35.31
CA SER A 310 5.84 15.06 -35.57
C SER A 310 5.17 15.63 -34.31
N SER A 311 4.66 16.86 -34.41
CA SER A 311 3.92 17.57 -33.36
C SER A 311 2.46 17.09 -33.18
N ALA A 312 2.12 15.91 -33.69
CA ALA A 312 0.77 15.35 -33.61
C ALA A 312 0.51 14.46 -32.36
N SER A 313 1.54 14.06 -31.61
CA SER A 313 1.36 13.11 -30.49
C SER A 313 1.03 13.76 -29.14
N LEU A 314 1.33 15.06 -28.95
CA LEU A 314 1.12 15.74 -27.66
C LEU A 314 -0.33 16.18 -27.38
N LYS A 315 -1.23 16.13 -28.37
CA LYS A 315 -2.63 16.57 -28.19
C LYS A 315 -3.59 15.43 -27.83
N HIS A 316 -3.22 14.17 -28.07
CA HIS A 316 -4.06 13.03 -27.70
C HIS A 316 -3.83 12.54 -26.26
N GLN A 317 -2.65 12.80 -25.69
CA GLN A 317 -2.35 12.40 -24.31
C GLN A 317 -3.06 13.29 -23.26
N THR A 318 -3.23 14.58 -23.54
CA THR A 318 -3.87 15.52 -22.61
C THR A 318 -5.40 15.40 -22.54
N GLN A 319 -6.01 14.71 -23.50
CA GLN A 319 -7.45 14.44 -23.53
C GLN A 319 -7.80 13.18 -22.71
N ALA A 320 -6.99 12.12 -22.82
CA ALA A 320 -7.19 10.87 -22.09
C ALA A 320 -7.01 11.03 -20.56
N ASP A 321 -6.09 11.90 -20.14
CA ASP A 321 -5.87 12.18 -18.72
C ASP A 321 -7.03 12.97 -18.10
N ARG A 322 -7.72 13.81 -18.88
CA ARG A 322 -8.91 14.56 -18.43
C ARG A 322 -10.15 13.69 -18.30
N GLU A 323 -10.32 12.72 -19.20
CA GLU A 323 -11.43 11.76 -19.12
C GLU A 323 -11.24 10.75 -17.98
N SER A 324 -10.00 10.32 -17.70
CA SER A 324 -9.69 9.42 -16.59
C SER A 324 -9.94 10.07 -15.21
N ILE A 325 -9.62 11.35 -15.05
CA ILE A 325 -9.87 12.10 -13.81
C ILE A 325 -11.37 12.33 -13.57
N ASN A 326 -12.14 12.63 -14.63
CA ASN A 326 -13.59 12.82 -14.52
C ASN A 326 -14.33 11.50 -14.22
N THR A 327 -13.83 10.36 -14.72
CA THR A 327 -14.42 9.04 -14.42
C THR A 327 -14.15 8.62 -12.97
N LEU A 328 -12.96 8.92 -12.43
CA LEU A 328 -12.63 8.68 -11.01
C LEU A 328 -13.45 9.56 -10.04
N LEU A 329 -13.72 10.82 -10.40
CA LEU A 329 -14.57 11.72 -9.61
C LEU A 329 -16.06 11.34 -9.64
N SER A 330 -16.54 10.78 -10.75
CA SER A 330 -17.94 10.29 -10.86
C SER A 330 -18.16 9.02 -10.03
N ASN A 331 -17.20 8.09 -10.04
CA ASN A 331 -17.29 6.84 -9.27
C ASN A 331 -17.18 7.08 -7.75
N SER A 332 -16.43 8.10 -7.32
CA SER A 332 -16.35 8.46 -5.89
C SER A 332 -17.62 9.11 -5.35
N LYS A 333 -18.50 9.67 -6.20
CA LYS A 333 -19.81 10.21 -5.79
C LYS A 333 -20.90 9.15 -5.70
N HIS A 334 -20.77 8.03 -6.41
CA HIS A 334 -21.72 6.92 -6.32
C HIS A 334 -21.51 6.04 -5.08
N PHE A 335 -20.32 6.07 -4.46
CA PHE A 335 -20.01 5.27 -3.27
C PHE A 335 -20.44 5.94 -1.95
N LEU A 336 -20.83 7.22 -1.97
CA LEU A 336 -21.22 7.98 -0.77
C LEU A 336 -22.75 8.15 -0.61
N ILE A 337 -23.56 7.53 -1.47
CA ILE A 337 -25.03 7.66 -1.43
C ILE A 337 -25.74 6.37 -0.97
N ASN A 338 -25.04 5.24 -0.81
CA ASN A 338 -25.68 3.97 -0.44
C ASN A 338 -25.57 3.56 1.05
N ASP A 339 -24.93 4.35 1.91
CA ASP A 339 -24.78 4.02 3.35
C ASP A 339 -25.76 4.75 4.29
N CYS A 340 -26.80 5.40 3.75
CA CYS A 340 -27.85 6.04 4.57
C CYS A 340 -29.26 5.61 4.13
N SER A 341 -29.63 4.36 4.34
CA SER A 341 -31.04 3.92 4.44
C SER A 341 -31.08 2.50 5.00
N GLU A 342 -30.95 2.37 6.31
CA GLU A 342 -31.49 1.24 7.09
C GLU A 342 -31.55 1.69 8.56
N ASP A 343 -32.66 2.33 8.90
CA ASP A 343 -33.27 2.40 10.24
C ASP A 343 -34.79 2.29 10.06
#